data_AF-A0A1F9EXX4-F1
#
_entry.id   AF-A0A1F9EXX4-F1
#
_cell.length_a   1.000
_cell.length_b   1.000
_cell.length_c   1.000
_cell.angle_alpha   90.00
_cell.angle_beta   90.00
_cell.angle_gamma   90.00
#
_symmetry.space_group_name_H-M   'P 1'
#
loop_
_entity.id
_entity.type
_entity.pdbx_description
1 polymer ?
#
loop_
_entity_poly.entity_id
_entity_poly.type
_entity_poly.pdbx_seq_one_letter_code
_entity_poly.pdbx_strand_id
1 'polypeptide(L)'
;EGEGEGEGEGEGEGEGEGDPLDTDGDGVPDATDPAPSDPCTPDGNVLACPTGDTDGDFTPNGSDPSPSDPCAPNPDALLCATGDADGDGVPNGTDPAPGNACDPDPASAACLGGGQDEFCTGQGPAVNVNDGSGQAQCTGQIAQDAFRFAVCACTSIVQGGSQLLTDSFDSRLGPQGSQPVATDGHIGTNDQLVMGGSRNPQFAVGGALRVGGNVDIKPNSSVARELYADGNVSSCGTVNGEGFINGNFVGGTILDDVHIDTSIYTVSGTVGPPGVVVPGVVPSTNPCPCEPSQLIDVAGITANGATQNDNDNPAFTTLVDPTIYANPAVESPADPLVLPCGRYYLSDVAQDSLTIRATGRTVVFVGADIVVNSLNIEVADGAEVDLFVAGDVITQAASRLGDQDHPAAVRTYIGGNVVFSANTILGGNTYAPAADITFGAQLDVFGSLFVNSVRFSGNSTVHFDSAIREAGSECPPSEGEGEGEGEGEGEGEPPCSTCFDATCRGQGQACLVPEGACGPCRSSLDCCAGESCMPDGSCQIID
;
A
#
# COMPACT_ATOMS: atom_id res chain seq x y z
N GLU A 1 -38.64 37.67 -79.04
CA GLU A 1 -37.47 38.25 -78.35
C GLU A 1 -37.89 38.44 -76.90
N GLY A 2 -37.34 37.84 -75.85
CA GLY A 2 -36.28 36.86 -75.57
C GLY A 2 -36.41 36.60 -74.06
N GLU A 3 -36.53 35.35 -73.62
CA GLU A 3 -35.54 34.57 -72.87
C GLU A 3 -35.30 34.99 -71.40
N GLY A 4 -35.27 33.97 -70.54
CA GLY A 4 -34.95 34.06 -69.10
C GLY A 4 -35.35 32.76 -68.39
N GLU A 5 -34.43 31.80 -68.38
CA GLU A 5 -34.55 30.46 -67.80
C GLU A 5 -34.59 30.50 -66.25
N GLY A 6 -35.32 29.55 -65.67
CA GLY A 6 -35.39 29.31 -64.22
C GLY A 6 -35.37 27.82 -63.96
N GLU A 7 -34.27 27.38 -63.37
CA GLU A 7 -33.88 26.01 -63.05
C GLU A 7 -34.88 25.36 -62.09
N GLY A 8 -35.29 24.13 -62.43
CA GLY A 8 -36.03 23.23 -61.55
C GLY A 8 -35.20 21.98 -61.33
N GLU A 9 -34.31 22.02 -60.36
CA GLU A 9 -33.74 20.83 -59.71
C GLU A 9 -34.64 20.60 -58.48
N GLY A 10 -35.52 19.60 -58.46
CA GLY A 10 -35.11 18.21 -58.37
C GLY A 10 -34.97 17.87 -56.88
N GLU A 11 -36.05 17.97 -56.11
CA GLU A 11 -36.12 17.43 -54.76
C GLU A 11 -36.00 15.90 -54.84
N GLY A 12 -34.77 15.41 -54.72
CA GLY A 12 -34.50 14.03 -54.36
C GLY A 12 -34.70 13.90 -52.87
N GLU A 13 -35.84 13.34 -52.46
CA GLU A 13 -36.04 12.80 -51.12
C GLU A 13 -35.03 11.65 -50.93
N GLY A 14 -33.93 11.96 -50.26
CA GLY A 14 -33.10 10.97 -49.59
C GLY A 14 -33.63 10.82 -48.17
N GLU A 15 -34.25 9.67 -47.90
CA GLU A 15 -34.66 9.26 -46.56
C GLU A 15 -33.42 9.24 -45.65
N GLY A 16 -33.32 10.24 -44.76
CA GLY A 16 -32.43 10.18 -43.62
C GLY A 16 -33.08 9.31 -42.56
N GLU A 17 -32.76 8.02 -42.55
CA GLU A 17 -32.84 7.20 -41.35
C GLU A 17 -32.04 7.97 -40.27
N GLY A 18 -32.73 8.53 -39.28
CA GLY A 18 -32.06 9.18 -38.16
C GLY A 18 -31.27 8.12 -37.40
N ASP A 19 -29.99 8.40 -37.11
CA ASP A 19 -29.20 7.53 -36.23
C ASP A 19 -30.04 7.21 -34.98
N PRO A 20 -30.19 5.92 -34.64
CA PRO A 20 -31.04 5.54 -33.53
C PRO A 20 -30.47 6.15 -32.25
N LEU A 21 -31.36 6.72 -31.42
CA LEU A 21 -30.98 7.40 -30.19
C LEU A 21 -30.26 6.42 -29.26
N ASP A 22 -29.14 6.85 -28.70
CA ASP A 22 -28.31 6.16 -27.70
C ASP A 22 -28.08 7.18 -26.58
N THR A 23 -28.81 7.02 -25.48
CA THR A 23 -28.95 8.03 -24.43
C THR A 23 -27.77 8.04 -23.45
N ASP A 24 -27.17 6.91 -23.16
CA ASP A 24 -26.04 6.77 -22.23
C ASP A 24 -24.69 6.57 -22.92
N GLY A 25 -24.68 6.33 -24.24
CA GLY A 25 -23.48 6.32 -25.06
C GLY A 25 -22.69 5.02 -24.99
N ASP A 26 -23.31 3.93 -24.55
CA ASP A 26 -22.71 2.60 -24.46
C ASP A 26 -22.51 1.93 -25.84
N GLY A 27 -23.02 2.55 -26.91
CA GLY A 27 -22.97 2.05 -28.28
C GLY A 27 -24.13 1.13 -28.66
N VAL A 28 -25.12 0.97 -27.78
CA VAL A 28 -26.36 0.22 -27.99
C VAL A 28 -27.53 1.20 -28.07
N PRO A 29 -28.29 1.23 -29.17
CA PRO A 29 -29.40 2.16 -29.26
C PRO A 29 -30.52 1.88 -28.24
N ASP A 30 -31.16 2.93 -27.72
CA ASP A 30 -32.21 2.92 -26.69
C ASP A 30 -33.33 1.88 -26.94
N ALA A 31 -33.63 1.61 -28.21
CA ALA A 31 -34.69 0.69 -28.61
C ALA A 31 -34.34 -0.79 -28.36
N THR A 32 -33.05 -1.10 -28.22
CA THR A 32 -32.47 -2.44 -28.06
C THR A 32 -31.61 -2.57 -26.81
N ASP A 33 -31.29 -1.47 -26.16
CA ASP A 33 -30.53 -1.43 -24.93
C ASP A 33 -31.36 -1.95 -23.73
N PRO A 34 -30.87 -2.96 -22.98
CA PRO A 34 -31.47 -3.42 -21.73
C PRO A 34 -31.62 -2.35 -20.65
N ALA A 35 -30.78 -1.32 -20.63
CA ALA A 35 -30.80 -0.23 -19.67
C ALA A 35 -30.39 1.12 -20.30
N PRO A 36 -31.29 1.79 -21.07
CA PRO A 36 -31.08 3.04 -21.85
C PRO A 36 -30.63 4.32 -21.09
N SER A 37 -30.07 4.18 -19.91
CA SER A 37 -29.60 5.27 -19.05
C SER A 37 -28.43 4.85 -18.16
N ASP A 38 -27.99 3.61 -18.28
CA ASP A 38 -26.91 3.02 -17.50
C ASP A 38 -25.77 2.64 -18.46
N PRO A 39 -24.73 3.49 -18.59
CA PRO A 39 -23.67 3.31 -19.57
C PRO A 39 -22.79 2.07 -19.32
N CYS A 40 -23.02 1.33 -18.23
CA CYS A 40 -22.30 0.11 -17.87
C CYS A 40 -23.06 -1.17 -18.23
N THR A 41 -24.24 -1.05 -18.86
CA THR A 41 -25.08 -2.18 -19.28
C THR A 41 -25.40 -2.02 -20.76
N PRO A 42 -25.15 -3.02 -21.62
CA PRO A 42 -24.89 -4.42 -21.29
C PRO A 42 -23.41 -4.76 -21.08
N ASP A 43 -22.48 -3.85 -21.35
CA ASP A 43 -21.04 -4.08 -21.25
C ASP A 43 -20.42 -3.08 -20.27
N GLY A 44 -19.89 -3.60 -19.16
CA GLY A 44 -19.29 -2.79 -18.10
C GLY A 44 -17.91 -2.22 -18.45
N ASN A 45 -17.31 -2.63 -19.56
CA ASN A 45 -15.97 -2.19 -19.97
C ASN A 45 -15.99 -1.19 -21.13
N VAL A 46 -17.17 -0.68 -21.52
CA VAL A 46 -17.27 0.37 -22.55
C VAL A 46 -16.76 1.70 -22.03
N LEU A 47 -16.27 2.54 -22.94
CA LEU A 47 -15.69 3.85 -22.63
C LEU A 47 -16.65 4.77 -21.86
N ALA A 48 -17.96 4.61 -22.09
CA ALA A 48 -18.99 5.39 -21.41
C ALA A 48 -19.19 4.98 -19.94
N CYS A 49 -18.83 3.75 -19.55
CA CYS A 49 -18.92 3.27 -18.18
C CYS A 49 -17.76 3.83 -17.36
N PRO A 50 -17.99 4.71 -16.36
CA PRO A 50 -16.90 5.35 -15.61
C PRO A 50 -16.10 4.39 -14.72
N THR A 51 -16.71 3.25 -14.36
CA THR A 51 -16.10 2.19 -13.56
C THR A 51 -15.49 1.07 -14.40
N GLY A 52 -15.70 1.10 -15.72
CA GLY A 52 -15.06 0.18 -16.66
C GLY A 52 -13.61 0.56 -16.92
N ASP A 53 -12.86 -0.36 -17.50
CA ASP A 53 -11.48 -0.18 -17.97
C ASP A 53 -11.44 -0.61 -19.44
N THR A 54 -11.53 0.36 -20.34
CA THR A 54 -11.72 0.09 -21.77
C THR A 54 -10.44 -0.30 -22.48
N ASP A 55 -9.31 0.23 -22.06
CA ASP A 55 -7.99 -0.03 -22.65
C ASP A 55 -7.14 -1.00 -21.84
N GLY A 56 -7.66 -1.53 -20.73
CA GLY A 56 -7.06 -2.64 -19.99
C GLY A 56 -5.76 -2.23 -19.31
N ASP A 57 -5.67 -0.96 -18.91
CA ASP A 57 -4.50 -0.38 -18.26
C ASP A 57 -4.60 -0.40 -16.71
N PHE A 58 -5.72 -0.95 -16.22
CA PHE A 58 -6.12 -1.07 -14.82
C PHE A 58 -6.54 0.25 -14.15
N THR A 59 -6.71 1.32 -14.92
CA THR A 59 -7.27 2.59 -14.46
C THR A 59 -8.73 2.71 -14.93
N PRO A 60 -9.70 2.89 -14.03
CA PRO A 60 -11.09 3.08 -14.47
C PRO A 60 -11.25 4.32 -15.35
N ASN A 61 -12.07 4.21 -16.39
CA ASN A 61 -12.33 5.24 -17.41
C ASN A 61 -12.62 6.64 -16.81
N GLY A 62 -13.30 6.69 -15.65
CA GLY A 62 -13.64 7.96 -14.98
C GLY A 62 -12.47 8.67 -14.30
N SER A 63 -11.38 7.95 -14.02
CA SER A 63 -10.15 8.43 -13.39
C SER A 63 -8.95 8.44 -14.34
N ASP A 64 -9.07 7.77 -15.49
CA ASP A 64 -7.98 7.61 -16.44
C ASP A 64 -7.74 8.90 -17.27
N PRO A 65 -6.52 9.46 -17.29
CA PRO A 65 -6.14 10.57 -18.16
C PRO A 65 -6.27 10.27 -19.67
N SER A 66 -6.23 9.02 -20.10
CA SER A 66 -6.33 8.58 -21.49
C SER A 66 -7.04 7.22 -21.62
N PRO A 67 -8.37 7.14 -21.38
CA PRO A 67 -9.17 5.90 -21.27
C PRO A 67 -9.31 5.01 -22.53
N SER A 68 -8.44 5.22 -23.51
CA SER A 68 -8.38 4.45 -24.76
C SER A 68 -6.94 4.16 -25.19
N ASP A 69 -5.96 4.61 -24.40
CA ASP A 69 -4.53 4.43 -24.63
C ASP A 69 -4.01 3.42 -23.59
N PRO A 70 -3.81 2.15 -23.96
CA PRO A 70 -3.44 1.11 -23.02
C PRO A 70 -2.07 1.32 -22.38
N CYS A 71 -1.30 2.33 -22.80
CA CYS A 71 0.02 2.65 -22.27
C CYS A 71 0.00 3.82 -21.27
N ALA A 72 -1.17 4.39 -20.94
CA ALA A 72 -1.27 5.57 -20.10
C ALA A 72 -2.53 5.53 -19.22
N PRO A 73 -2.39 5.69 -17.90
CA PRO A 73 -1.18 6.01 -17.14
C PRO A 73 -0.19 4.86 -16.96
N ASN A 74 -0.56 3.61 -17.27
CA ASN A 74 0.28 2.45 -17.03
C ASN A 74 1.08 2.02 -18.28
N PRO A 75 2.38 2.37 -18.41
CA PRO A 75 3.18 2.01 -19.59
C PRO A 75 3.49 0.51 -19.69
N ASP A 76 3.31 -0.24 -18.59
CA ASP A 76 3.58 -1.67 -18.52
C ASP A 76 2.29 -2.50 -18.47
N ALA A 77 1.14 -1.90 -18.73
CA ALA A 77 -0.11 -2.65 -18.86
C ALA A 77 -0.05 -3.71 -19.97
N LEU A 78 -0.77 -4.81 -19.78
CA LEU A 78 -0.73 -5.98 -20.66
C LEU A 78 -1.09 -5.66 -22.12
N LEU A 79 -1.98 -4.69 -22.34
CA LEU A 79 -2.40 -4.26 -23.68
C LEU A 79 -1.44 -3.21 -24.29
N CYS A 80 -0.52 -2.64 -23.52
CA CYS A 80 0.52 -1.76 -24.03
C CYS A 80 1.59 -2.60 -24.74
N ALA A 81 1.59 -2.61 -26.08
CA ALA A 81 2.53 -3.42 -26.87
C ALA A 81 4.01 -3.06 -26.66
N THR A 82 4.30 -1.86 -26.17
CA THR A 82 5.67 -1.40 -25.85
C THR A 82 6.05 -1.60 -24.39
N GLY A 83 5.09 -1.91 -23.53
CA GLY A 83 5.33 -2.26 -22.13
C GLY A 83 5.87 -3.67 -21.97
N ASP A 84 6.19 -4.03 -20.74
CA ASP A 84 6.69 -5.34 -20.33
C ASP A 84 5.90 -5.77 -19.08
N ALA A 85 4.73 -6.37 -19.32
CA ALA A 85 3.72 -6.56 -18.27
C ALA A 85 4.06 -7.64 -17.26
N ASP A 86 4.93 -8.59 -17.62
CA ASP A 86 5.43 -9.61 -16.71
C ASP A 86 6.88 -9.38 -16.26
N GLY A 87 7.55 -8.37 -16.83
CA GLY A 87 8.84 -7.88 -16.38
C GLY A 87 10.02 -8.76 -16.80
N ASP A 88 9.84 -9.67 -17.75
CA ASP A 88 10.88 -10.62 -18.15
C ASP A 88 11.94 -10.04 -19.10
N GLY A 89 11.78 -8.77 -19.47
CA GLY A 89 12.65 -8.03 -20.37
C GLY A 89 12.23 -8.15 -21.84
N VAL A 90 11.11 -8.78 -22.16
CA VAL A 90 10.54 -8.92 -23.51
C VAL A 90 9.26 -8.09 -23.62
N PRO A 91 9.21 -7.08 -24.53
CA PRO A 91 8.01 -6.27 -24.67
C PRO A 91 6.78 -7.07 -25.08
N ASN A 92 5.61 -6.72 -24.52
CA ASN A 92 4.31 -7.38 -24.71
C ASN A 92 3.97 -7.65 -26.18
N GLY A 93 4.31 -6.74 -27.09
CA GLY A 93 4.03 -6.90 -28.53
C GLY A 93 4.90 -7.94 -29.25
N THR A 94 5.98 -8.40 -28.61
CA THR A 94 6.93 -9.40 -29.13
C THR A 94 7.06 -10.64 -28.26
N ASP A 95 6.51 -10.59 -27.06
CA ASP A 95 6.51 -11.69 -26.11
C ASP A 95 5.50 -12.79 -26.52
N PRO A 96 5.92 -14.07 -26.62
CA PRO A 96 5.00 -15.19 -26.83
C PRO A 96 3.94 -15.37 -25.73
N ALA A 97 4.21 -14.94 -24.51
CA ALA A 97 3.32 -15.04 -23.36
C ALA A 97 3.44 -13.80 -22.43
N PRO A 98 2.94 -12.61 -22.85
CA PRO A 98 3.11 -11.30 -22.17
C PRO A 98 2.65 -11.16 -20.70
N GLY A 99 2.14 -12.24 -20.09
CA GLY A 99 1.71 -12.28 -18.69
C GLY A 99 2.36 -13.45 -17.94
N ASN A 100 3.43 -14.02 -18.48
CA ASN A 100 4.14 -15.18 -17.96
C ASN A 100 5.65 -14.99 -18.14
N ALA A 101 6.26 -14.37 -17.13
CA ALA A 101 7.69 -14.06 -17.13
C ALA A 101 8.66 -15.26 -17.23
N CYS A 102 8.15 -16.50 -17.20
CA CYS A 102 8.94 -17.71 -17.42
C CYS A 102 8.97 -18.18 -18.89
N ASP A 103 8.30 -17.47 -19.80
CA ASP A 103 8.26 -17.75 -21.25
C ASP A 103 8.53 -16.44 -21.99
N PRO A 104 9.63 -16.30 -22.76
CA PRO A 104 10.42 -17.39 -23.34
C PRO A 104 11.54 -17.96 -22.47
N ASP A 105 11.89 -17.33 -21.35
CA ASP A 105 13.03 -17.74 -20.53
C ASP A 105 12.61 -18.16 -19.10
N PRO A 106 12.58 -19.47 -18.77
CA PRO A 106 12.29 -19.93 -17.42
C PRO A 106 13.41 -19.64 -16.40
N ALA A 107 14.53 -19.07 -16.87
CA ALA A 107 15.60 -18.54 -16.01
C ALA A 107 15.56 -17.01 -15.90
N SER A 108 14.53 -16.34 -16.42
CA SER A 108 14.30 -14.91 -16.23
C SER A 108 14.30 -14.54 -14.75
N ALA A 109 14.84 -13.37 -14.41
CA ALA A 109 14.82 -12.86 -13.04
C ALA A 109 13.41 -12.47 -12.56
N ALA A 110 12.48 -12.26 -13.51
CA ALA A 110 11.06 -12.07 -13.25
C ALA A 110 10.28 -13.40 -13.30
N CYS A 111 10.89 -14.52 -13.66
CA CYS A 111 10.27 -15.81 -13.34
C CYS A 111 10.37 -15.98 -11.83
N LEU A 112 9.29 -16.35 -11.13
CA LEU A 112 9.26 -16.64 -9.68
C LEU A 112 10.06 -17.93 -9.33
N GLY A 113 11.11 -18.23 -10.10
CA GLY A 113 12.14 -19.25 -9.95
C GLY A 113 11.86 -20.34 -8.93
N GLY A 114 11.70 -21.57 -9.42
CA GLY A 114 11.62 -22.76 -8.58
C GLY A 114 10.21 -23.32 -8.44
N GLY A 115 10.13 -24.66 -8.47
CA GLY A 115 8.90 -25.35 -8.08
C GLY A 115 8.60 -25.14 -6.59
N GLN A 116 7.40 -25.51 -6.14
CA GLN A 116 6.98 -25.44 -4.74
C GLN A 116 8.06 -25.84 -3.71
N ASP A 117 8.84 -26.91 -3.99
CA ASP A 117 9.90 -27.37 -3.10
C ASP A 117 10.96 -26.29 -2.81
N GLU A 118 11.31 -25.47 -3.80
CA GLU A 118 12.26 -24.36 -3.66
C GLU A 118 11.66 -23.25 -2.79
N PHE A 119 10.42 -22.85 -3.07
CA PHE A 119 9.64 -21.91 -2.23
C PHE A 119 9.57 -22.37 -0.77
N CYS A 120 9.39 -23.68 -0.55
CA CYS A 120 9.24 -24.25 0.77
C CYS A 120 10.55 -24.52 1.54
N THR A 121 11.72 -24.38 0.92
CA THR A 121 13.03 -24.56 1.60
C THR A 121 13.55 -23.30 2.31
N GLY A 122 12.78 -22.21 2.30
CA GLY A 122 13.04 -21.03 3.13
C GLY A 122 14.08 -20.05 2.57
N GLN A 123 14.46 -20.19 1.30
CA GLN A 123 15.24 -19.18 0.57
C GLN A 123 14.37 -18.25 -0.29
N GLY A 124 13.04 -18.40 -0.19
CA GLY A 124 11.96 -17.55 -0.67
C GLY A 124 12.06 -17.03 -2.11
N PRO A 125 11.22 -17.47 -3.08
CA PRO A 125 10.94 -16.61 -4.20
C PRO A 125 9.96 -15.53 -3.71
N ALA A 126 10.49 -14.33 -3.58
CA ALA A 126 10.29 -13.35 -4.62
C ALA A 126 8.88 -13.33 -5.26
N VAL A 127 8.06 -12.28 -5.05
CA VAL A 127 6.91 -11.93 -5.90
C VAL A 127 7.37 -10.90 -6.94
N ASN A 128 6.83 -10.95 -8.16
CA ASN A 128 7.14 -9.92 -9.15
C ASN A 128 6.34 -8.67 -8.84
N VAL A 129 7.03 -7.65 -8.34
CA VAL A 129 6.43 -6.36 -8.00
C VAL A 129 6.30 -5.41 -9.19
N ASN A 130 6.74 -5.83 -10.39
CA ASN A 130 6.75 -5.02 -11.61
C ASN A 130 7.27 -3.58 -11.37
N ASP A 131 8.30 -3.43 -10.54
CA ASP A 131 8.89 -2.13 -10.20
C ASP A 131 9.84 -1.58 -11.29
N GLY A 132 9.76 -2.12 -12.50
CA GLY A 132 10.66 -1.83 -13.61
C GLY A 132 12.08 -2.42 -13.46
N SER A 133 12.38 -3.14 -12.37
CA SER A 133 13.68 -3.82 -12.20
C SER A 133 13.76 -5.17 -12.93
N GLY A 134 12.60 -5.75 -13.28
CA GLY A 134 12.50 -7.11 -13.81
C GLY A 134 13.00 -8.18 -12.84
N GLN A 135 13.10 -7.87 -11.54
CA GLN A 135 13.53 -8.81 -10.50
C GLN A 135 12.36 -9.13 -9.57
N ALA A 136 12.15 -10.42 -9.35
CA ALA A 136 11.25 -10.87 -8.31
C ALA A 136 11.78 -10.40 -6.93
N GLN A 137 10.91 -9.82 -6.09
CA GLN A 137 11.25 -9.27 -4.76
C GLN A 137 10.67 -10.09 -3.62
N CYS A 138 11.48 -10.42 -2.63
CA CYS A 138 11.04 -11.22 -1.49
C CYS A 138 9.90 -10.52 -0.72
N THR A 139 8.79 -11.22 -0.46
CA THR A 139 7.63 -10.62 0.24
C THR A 139 7.97 -10.12 1.64
N GLY A 140 9.00 -10.70 2.28
CA GLY A 140 9.55 -10.21 3.54
C GLY A 140 10.20 -8.83 3.42
N GLN A 141 10.97 -8.59 2.35
CA GLN A 141 11.58 -7.29 2.06
C GLN A 141 10.51 -6.24 1.73
N ILE A 142 9.52 -6.59 0.90
CA ILE A 142 8.36 -5.74 0.59
C ILE A 142 7.66 -5.32 1.89
N ALA A 143 7.38 -6.27 2.77
CA ALA A 143 6.72 -6.01 4.05
C ALA A 143 7.55 -5.11 4.97
N GLN A 144 8.84 -5.40 5.10
CA GLN A 144 9.79 -4.61 5.89
C GLN A 144 9.84 -3.14 5.44
N ASP A 145 9.77 -2.90 4.13
CA ASP A 145 9.80 -1.55 3.59
C ASP A 145 8.45 -0.82 3.63
N ALA A 146 7.34 -1.54 3.40
CA ALA A 146 6.01 -0.97 3.46
C ALA A 146 5.57 -0.63 4.90
N PHE A 147 5.82 -1.52 5.86
CA PHE A 147 5.22 -1.46 7.20
C PHE A 147 6.14 -0.83 8.26
N ARG A 148 6.48 0.44 8.05
CA ARG A 148 7.38 1.19 8.96
C ARG A 148 6.67 1.89 10.12
N PHE A 149 5.39 2.17 9.94
CA PHE A 149 4.56 2.90 10.90
C PHE A 149 3.48 1.98 11.47
N ALA A 150 3.00 2.29 12.68
CA ALA A 150 1.75 1.72 13.17
C ALA A 150 0.59 2.10 12.23
N VAL A 151 0.59 3.37 11.81
CA VAL A 151 -0.36 3.90 10.83
C VAL A 151 0.36 4.84 9.89
N CYS A 152 0.32 4.54 8.58
CA CYS A 152 0.71 5.42 7.50
C CYS A 152 -0.51 5.71 6.62
N ALA A 153 -0.81 6.99 6.37
CA ALA A 153 -1.90 7.39 5.48
C ALA A 153 -1.41 8.33 4.37
N CYS A 154 -1.81 8.05 3.13
CA CYS A 154 -1.46 8.89 1.98
C CYS A 154 -2.14 10.26 2.00
N THR A 155 -3.28 10.39 2.66
CA THR A 155 -3.99 11.67 2.79
C THR A 155 -4.21 11.98 4.25
N SER A 156 -5.16 11.30 4.89
CA SER A 156 -5.65 11.72 6.21
C SER A 156 -5.90 10.61 7.21
N ILE A 157 -5.65 10.96 8.47
CA ILE A 157 -6.05 10.18 9.63
C ILE A 157 -7.11 10.98 10.38
N VAL A 158 -8.30 10.41 10.52
CA VAL A 158 -9.44 11.04 11.20
C VAL A 158 -9.79 10.27 12.47
N GLN A 159 -9.48 10.84 13.62
CA GLN A 159 -9.89 10.28 14.91
C GLN A 159 -11.24 10.89 15.33
N GLY A 160 -12.34 10.17 15.09
CA GLY A 160 -13.69 10.56 15.49
C GLY A 160 -13.99 10.31 16.98
N GLY A 161 -13.41 9.25 17.55
CA GLY A 161 -13.56 8.89 18.96
C GLY A 161 -12.77 9.79 19.93
N SER A 162 -12.77 9.45 21.21
CA SER A 162 -12.01 10.22 22.23
C SER A 162 -10.58 9.73 22.42
N GLN A 163 -10.14 8.70 21.71
CA GLN A 163 -8.84 8.10 21.93
C GLN A 163 -8.28 7.46 20.66
N LEU A 164 -7.02 7.79 20.35
CA LEU A 164 -6.15 7.01 19.45
C LEU A 164 -4.83 6.83 20.19
N LEU A 165 -4.48 5.58 20.50
CA LEU A 165 -3.20 5.26 21.09
C LEU A 165 -2.39 4.39 20.13
N THR A 166 -1.08 4.58 20.11
CA THR A 166 -0.14 3.61 19.57
C THR A 166 0.85 3.18 20.64
N ASP A 167 1.17 1.90 20.64
CA ASP A 167 2.30 1.33 21.34
C ASP A 167 3.01 0.34 20.42
N SER A 168 4.03 -0.33 20.95
CA SER A 168 4.80 -1.32 20.21
C SER A 168 5.05 -2.58 21.05
N PHE A 169 5.20 -3.70 20.36
CA PHE A 169 5.73 -4.95 20.89
C PHE A 169 6.60 -5.65 19.82
N ASP A 170 7.31 -6.72 20.20
CA ASP A 170 8.00 -7.61 19.27
C ASP A 170 7.44 -9.02 19.48
N SER A 171 6.65 -9.50 18.53
CA SER A 171 5.97 -10.80 18.62
C SER A 171 6.93 -11.99 18.75
N ARG A 172 8.19 -11.84 18.33
CA ARG A 172 9.23 -12.88 18.46
C ARG A 172 9.69 -13.05 19.91
N LEU A 173 9.52 -12.02 20.73
CA LEU A 173 9.81 -12.02 22.17
C LEU A 173 8.60 -12.47 23.02
N GLY A 174 7.44 -12.64 22.39
CA GLY A 174 6.19 -13.09 22.99
C GLY A 174 5.00 -12.19 22.64
N PRO A 175 3.79 -12.56 23.08
CA PRO A 175 2.57 -11.80 22.78
C PRO A 175 2.59 -10.41 23.43
N GLN A 176 1.72 -9.52 22.93
CA GLN A 176 1.58 -8.15 23.43
C GLN A 176 1.51 -8.10 24.98
N GLY A 177 2.30 -7.20 25.57
CA GLY A 177 2.42 -7.05 27.03
C GLY A 177 3.45 -7.97 27.71
N SER A 178 4.11 -8.87 26.96
CA SER A 178 5.14 -9.77 27.50
C SER A 178 6.48 -9.07 27.75
N GLN A 179 6.85 -8.10 26.90
CA GLN A 179 7.97 -7.15 27.08
C GLN A 179 7.61 -5.86 26.34
N PRO A 180 7.78 -4.67 26.92
CA PRO A 180 7.77 -3.44 26.12
C PRO A 180 9.04 -3.44 25.26
N VAL A 181 8.89 -3.38 23.93
CA VAL A 181 9.94 -2.75 23.10
C VAL A 181 9.90 -1.26 23.39
N ALA A 182 10.99 -0.58 23.08
CA ALA A 182 11.12 0.82 23.41
C ALA A 182 10.19 1.69 22.55
N THR A 183 10.38 3.01 22.63
CA THR A 183 9.52 4.02 22.00
C THR A 183 9.42 3.81 20.48
N ASP A 184 8.30 3.21 20.03
CA ASP A 184 7.95 2.91 18.64
C ASP A 184 6.42 2.92 18.48
N GLY A 185 5.88 2.56 17.32
CA GLY A 185 4.48 2.76 16.97
C GLY A 185 4.26 4.15 16.39
N HIS A 186 5.05 4.50 15.38
CA HIS A 186 4.98 5.80 14.70
C HIS A 186 3.63 6.01 14.00
N ILE A 187 3.21 7.27 13.87
CA ILE A 187 2.09 7.68 13.02
C ILE A 187 2.59 8.64 11.94
N GLY A 188 2.22 8.38 10.69
CA GLY A 188 2.53 9.18 9.52
C GLY A 188 1.29 9.51 8.68
N THR A 189 1.15 10.75 8.22
CA THR A 189 0.14 11.12 7.21
C THR A 189 0.68 12.21 6.28
N ASN A 190 0.48 12.11 4.97
CA ASN A 190 1.02 13.10 4.02
C ASN A 190 0.22 14.41 3.94
N ASP A 191 -1.00 14.46 4.48
CA ASP A 191 -1.78 15.69 4.50
C ASP A 191 -2.29 16.02 5.92
N GLN A 192 -3.49 15.55 6.31
CA GLN A 192 -4.14 16.02 7.54
C GLN A 192 -4.25 14.94 8.63
N LEU A 193 -3.91 15.32 9.87
CA LEU A 193 -4.34 14.61 11.08
C LEU A 193 -5.51 15.37 11.72
N VAL A 194 -6.71 14.80 11.63
CA VAL A 194 -7.94 15.43 12.12
C VAL A 194 -8.41 14.76 13.41
N MET A 195 -8.32 15.50 14.50
CA MET A 195 -8.89 15.09 15.78
C MET A 195 -10.33 15.60 15.93
N GLY A 196 -11.27 14.69 16.22
CA GLY A 196 -12.68 14.96 16.44
C GLY A 196 -12.97 15.85 17.65
N GLY A 197 -14.24 16.26 17.79
CA GLY A 197 -14.68 17.32 18.69
C GLY A 197 -14.65 17.04 20.19
N SER A 198 -14.00 15.96 20.65
CA SER A 198 -13.80 15.76 22.09
C SER A 198 -12.95 16.90 22.64
N ARG A 199 -13.37 17.49 23.76
CA ARG A 199 -12.59 18.54 24.44
C ARG A 199 -11.35 17.99 25.15
N ASN A 200 -11.26 16.67 25.27
CA ASN A 200 -10.19 16.00 25.98
C ASN A 200 -9.89 14.62 25.36
N PRO A 201 -9.43 14.56 24.09
CA PRO A 201 -9.03 13.29 23.53
C PRO A 201 -7.73 12.81 24.20
N GLN A 202 -7.63 11.50 24.42
CA GLN A 202 -6.37 10.85 24.78
C GLN A 202 -5.71 10.40 23.47
N PHE A 203 -4.85 11.26 22.93
CA PHE A 203 -4.04 10.92 21.77
C PHE A 203 -2.61 10.69 22.25
N ALA A 204 -2.13 9.45 22.16
CA ALA A 204 -0.77 9.11 22.55
C ALA A 204 -0.10 8.34 21.42
N VAL A 205 1.06 8.81 21.00
CA VAL A 205 1.90 8.14 20.01
C VAL A 205 3.09 7.54 20.74
N GLY A 206 3.21 6.21 20.71
CA GLY A 206 4.31 5.48 21.34
C GLY A 206 5.68 5.76 20.72
N GLY A 207 5.69 6.27 19.49
CA GLY A 207 6.87 6.66 18.73
C GLY A 207 6.85 8.14 18.31
N ALA A 208 7.25 8.37 17.06
CA ALA A 208 7.26 9.68 16.41
C ALA A 208 5.94 9.98 15.68
N LEU A 209 5.58 11.26 15.60
CA LEU A 209 4.43 11.74 14.84
C LEU A 209 4.91 12.58 13.66
N ARG A 210 4.55 12.20 12.43
CA ARG A 210 4.88 12.95 11.21
C ARG A 210 3.62 13.31 10.44
N VAL A 211 3.39 14.60 10.22
CA VAL A 211 2.19 15.11 9.55
C VAL A 211 2.62 16.07 8.44
N GLY A 212 2.20 15.82 7.20
CA GLY A 212 2.43 16.68 6.04
C GLY A 212 1.56 17.97 6.03
N GLY A 213 1.08 18.38 7.20
CA GLY A 213 0.17 19.51 7.36
C GLY A 213 0.14 20.02 8.80
N ASN A 214 -1.00 20.60 9.19
CA ASN A 214 -1.12 21.20 10.52
C ASN A 214 -1.31 20.13 11.61
N VAL A 215 -0.79 20.42 12.80
CA VAL A 215 -0.94 19.58 13.99
C VAL A 215 -1.78 20.30 15.05
N ASP A 216 -2.91 19.69 15.39
CA ASP A 216 -3.76 20.05 16.53
C ASP A 216 -4.29 18.77 17.22
N ILE A 217 -3.40 18.12 17.96
CA ILE A 217 -3.70 16.88 18.69
C ILE A 217 -4.27 17.12 20.09
N LYS A 218 -4.54 18.38 20.46
CA LYS A 218 -5.06 18.83 21.78
C LYS A 218 -4.06 18.71 22.95
N PRO A 219 -4.30 19.40 24.09
CA PRO A 219 -3.29 19.55 25.15
C PRO A 219 -2.97 18.32 26.01
N ASN A 220 -3.85 17.32 26.06
CA ASN A 220 -3.65 16.13 26.90
C ASN A 220 -3.03 14.94 26.14
N SER A 221 -2.39 15.27 25.02
CA SER A 221 -1.80 14.32 24.11
C SER A 221 -0.30 14.18 24.36
N SER A 222 0.27 13.07 23.93
CA SER A 222 1.70 12.81 24.08
C SER A 222 2.29 12.18 22.83
N VAL A 223 3.48 12.62 22.46
CA VAL A 223 4.32 11.98 21.45
C VAL A 223 5.60 11.56 22.14
N ALA A 224 5.89 10.25 22.14
CA ALA A 224 6.99 9.70 22.91
C ALA A 224 8.37 10.03 22.31
N ARG A 225 8.42 10.40 21.02
CA ARG A 225 9.65 10.81 20.33
C ARG A 225 9.47 12.14 19.59
N GLU A 226 9.99 12.24 18.37
CA GLU A 226 9.99 13.46 17.57
C GLU A 226 8.61 13.79 16.99
N LEU A 227 8.37 15.09 16.81
CA LEU A 227 7.23 15.63 16.07
C LEU A 227 7.74 16.30 14.79
N TYR A 228 7.26 15.87 13.64
CA TYR A 228 7.41 16.56 12.37
C TYR A 228 6.06 17.10 11.90
N ALA A 229 6.01 18.39 11.55
CA ALA A 229 4.83 19.06 11.02
C ALA A 229 5.19 19.94 9.82
N ASP A 230 4.66 19.61 8.65
CA ASP A 230 4.75 20.46 7.45
C ASP A 230 3.68 21.58 7.46
N GLY A 231 3.53 22.23 8.62
CA GLY A 231 2.49 23.19 8.88
C GLY A 231 2.51 23.72 10.31
N ASN A 232 1.43 24.39 10.71
CA ASN A 232 1.35 24.98 12.05
C ASN A 232 1.09 23.92 13.11
N VAL A 233 1.78 24.05 14.25
CA VAL A 233 1.48 23.30 15.47
C VAL A 233 0.69 24.20 16.42
N SER A 234 -0.63 24.01 16.43
CA SER A 234 -1.54 24.78 17.29
C SER A 234 -1.69 24.17 18.68
N SER A 235 -1.59 22.84 18.78
CA SER A 235 -1.58 22.10 20.04
C SER A 235 -0.96 20.72 19.83
N CYS A 236 0.10 20.39 20.57
CA CYS A 236 0.74 19.07 20.54
C CYS A 236 0.75 18.32 21.89
N GLY A 237 0.16 18.88 22.95
CA GLY A 237 0.30 18.33 24.29
C GLY A 237 1.77 18.33 24.74
N THR A 238 2.37 17.16 24.95
CA THR A 238 3.80 17.00 25.27
C THR A 238 4.50 16.09 24.25
N VAL A 239 5.58 16.59 23.65
CA VAL A 239 6.49 15.84 22.78
C VAL A 239 7.79 15.62 23.54
N ASN A 240 8.22 14.37 23.67
CA ASN A 240 9.42 14.04 24.45
C ASN A 240 10.73 14.17 23.65
N GLY A 241 10.67 14.12 22.32
CA GLY A 241 11.81 14.34 21.43
C GLY A 241 11.82 15.72 20.78
N GLU A 242 12.56 15.82 19.67
CA GLU A 242 12.72 17.06 18.89
C GLU A 242 11.44 17.44 18.14
N GLY A 243 11.32 18.73 17.83
CA GLY A 243 10.26 19.28 16.99
C GLY A 243 10.79 19.85 15.70
N PHE A 244 10.34 19.33 14.56
CA PHE A 244 10.62 19.86 13.22
C PHE A 244 9.36 20.49 12.65
N ILE A 245 9.33 21.83 12.57
CA ILE A 245 8.10 22.57 12.29
C ILE A 245 8.30 23.52 11.12
N ASN A 246 7.66 23.23 9.99
CA ASN A 246 7.55 24.11 8.84
C ASN A 246 6.30 25.01 8.93
N GLY A 247 6.18 25.76 10.03
CA GLY A 247 5.01 26.56 10.35
C GLY A 247 5.10 27.22 11.73
N ASN A 248 4.03 27.87 12.19
CA ASN A 248 4.03 28.48 13.54
C ASN A 248 3.92 27.42 14.63
N PHE A 249 4.74 27.52 15.68
CA PHE A 249 4.60 26.73 16.90
C PHE A 249 3.90 27.53 17.98
N VAL A 250 2.60 27.32 18.14
CA VAL A 250 1.73 28.20 18.95
C VAL A 250 1.42 27.62 20.32
N GLY A 251 1.26 26.30 20.44
CA GLY A 251 0.79 25.66 21.67
C GLY A 251 1.21 24.21 21.86
N GLY A 252 1.46 23.85 23.12
CA GLY A 252 2.03 22.56 23.54
C GLY A 252 3.43 22.72 24.12
N THR A 253 4.06 21.58 24.42
CA THR A 253 5.39 21.48 25.00
C THR A 253 6.22 20.50 24.18
N ILE A 254 7.40 20.91 23.75
CA ILE A 254 8.41 20.04 23.13
C ILE A 254 9.60 20.04 24.09
N LEU A 255 10.01 18.87 24.59
CA LEU A 255 11.01 18.75 25.67
C LEU A 255 12.46 18.82 25.17
N ASP A 256 12.67 18.69 23.87
CA ASP A 256 13.96 18.80 23.22
C ASP A 256 13.99 19.97 22.21
N ASP A 257 15.00 20.00 21.36
CA ASP A 257 15.21 21.07 20.38
C ASP A 257 14.01 21.25 19.42
N VAL A 258 13.73 22.51 19.10
CA VAL A 258 12.69 22.90 18.12
C VAL A 258 13.35 23.57 16.93
N HIS A 259 13.37 22.86 15.81
CA HIS A 259 13.84 23.31 14.51
C HIS A 259 12.72 24.03 13.76
N ILE A 260 12.96 25.30 13.44
CA ILE A 260 11.96 26.18 12.83
C ILE A 260 12.61 27.40 12.17
N ASP A 261 12.11 27.83 11.00
CA ASP A 261 12.59 29.06 10.38
C ASP A 261 11.98 30.29 11.09
N THR A 262 12.65 30.73 12.14
CA THR A 262 12.26 31.90 12.94
C THR A 262 12.27 33.24 12.18
N SER A 263 12.77 33.27 10.94
CA SER A 263 12.66 34.47 10.09
C SER A 263 11.28 34.61 9.45
N ILE A 264 10.53 33.51 9.36
CA ILE A 264 9.19 33.42 8.74
C ILE A 264 8.12 33.11 9.79
N TYR A 265 8.41 32.20 10.72
CA TYR A 265 7.43 31.64 11.65
C TYR A 265 7.66 32.05 13.10
N THR A 266 6.59 31.98 13.88
CA THR A 266 6.60 32.35 15.30
C THR A 266 6.67 31.14 16.22
N VAL A 267 7.38 31.31 17.33
CA VAL A 267 7.42 30.35 18.45
C VAL A 267 6.78 31.00 19.67
N SER A 268 5.61 30.50 20.06
CA SER A 268 4.95 30.82 21.33
C SER A 268 4.58 29.59 22.15
N GLY A 269 4.77 28.39 21.61
CA GLY A 269 4.73 27.14 22.37
C GLY A 269 5.89 27.03 23.37
N THR A 270 5.85 26.01 24.22
CA THR A 270 6.88 25.79 25.24
C THR A 270 7.97 24.88 24.70
N VAL A 271 9.23 25.34 24.76
CA VAL A 271 10.41 24.49 24.59
C VAL A 271 10.94 24.18 25.99
N GLY A 272 10.86 22.91 26.38
CA GLY A 272 11.24 22.41 27.69
C GLY A 272 12.77 22.31 27.81
N PRO A 273 13.37 22.60 28.98
CA PRO A 273 14.81 22.40 29.17
C PRO A 273 15.18 20.90 29.09
N PRO A 274 16.31 20.52 28.44
CA PRO A 274 17.39 21.39 27.96
C PRO A 274 17.18 21.98 26.56
N GLY A 275 16.10 21.60 25.85
CA GLY A 275 15.83 21.98 24.48
C GLY A 275 15.89 23.49 24.21
N VAL A 276 16.32 23.83 23.01
CA VAL A 276 16.41 25.21 22.51
C VAL A 276 15.66 25.36 21.19
N VAL A 277 15.36 26.61 20.82
CA VAL A 277 14.92 26.89 19.45
C VAL A 277 16.15 26.91 18.55
N VAL A 278 16.16 26.06 17.54
CA VAL A 278 17.22 25.94 16.52
C VAL A 278 16.71 26.59 15.22
N PRO A 279 17.17 27.80 14.87
CA PRO A 279 16.73 28.46 13.65
C PRO A 279 17.23 27.72 12.40
N GLY A 280 16.33 27.38 11.49
CA GLY A 280 16.68 26.74 10.22
C GLY A 280 15.45 26.39 9.39
N VAL A 281 15.65 26.28 8.07
CA VAL A 281 14.59 25.78 7.18
C VAL A 281 14.37 24.30 7.48
N VAL A 282 13.12 23.92 7.70
CA VAL A 282 12.69 22.51 7.80
C VAL A 282 12.16 22.13 6.41
N PRO A 283 12.76 21.13 5.73
CA PRO A 283 12.30 20.71 4.40
C PRO A 283 10.95 20.02 4.52
N SER A 284 10.09 20.22 3.52
CA SER A 284 8.85 19.45 3.36
C SER A 284 9.18 18.00 2.98
N THR A 285 8.66 17.04 3.73
CA THR A 285 8.82 15.59 3.47
C THR A 285 7.49 14.87 3.66
N ASN A 286 7.08 14.08 2.67
CA ASN A 286 5.96 13.15 2.80
C ASN A 286 6.38 11.95 3.67
N PRO A 287 5.72 11.68 4.81
CA PRO A 287 6.07 10.55 5.67
C PRO A 287 5.74 9.18 5.07
N CYS A 288 4.70 9.07 4.25
CA CYS A 288 4.24 7.83 3.62
C CYS A 288 4.58 7.82 2.13
N PRO A 289 5.17 6.74 1.59
CA PRO A 289 5.58 6.65 0.19
C PRO A 289 4.37 6.38 -0.72
N CYS A 290 3.62 7.42 -1.06
CA CYS A 290 2.33 7.32 -1.75
C CYS A 290 2.33 7.84 -3.18
N GLU A 291 3.49 8.26 -3.70
CA GLU A 291 3.58 8.58 -5.12
C GLU A 291 3.38 7.29 -5.94
N PRO A 292 2.73 7.33 -7.11
CA PRO A 292 2.46 6.12 -7.91
C PRO A 292 3.68 5.23 -8.13
N SER A 293 4.85 5.84 -8.36
CA SER A 293 6.12 5.13 -8.56
C SER A 293 6.71 4.49 -7.29
N GLN A 294 6.09 4.71 -6.12
CA GLN A 294 6.49 4.16 -4.83
C GLN A 294 5.50 3.11 -4.33
N LEU A 295 4.36 2.96 -5.00
CA LEU A 295 3.34 2.01 -4.63
C LEU A 295 3.68 0.61 -5.16
N ILE A 296 3.28 -0.41 -4.41
CA ILE A 296 3.39 -1.80 -4.82
C ILE A 296 2.28 -2.06 -5.85
N ASP A 297 2.64 -2.59 -7.01
CA ASP A 297 1.67 -3.02 -8.03
C ASP A 297 1.01 -4.35 -7.63
N VAL A 298 -0.01 -4.26 -6.77
CA VAL A 298 -0.77 -5.43 -6.31
C VAL A 298 -1.46 -6.15 -7.47
N ALA A 299 -1.96 -5.41 -8.47
CA ALA A 299 -2.63 -5.98 -9.63
C ALA A 299 -1.64 -6.82 -10.45
N GLY A 300 -0.47 -6.27 -10.81
CA GLY A 300 0.60 -6.99 -11.50
C GLY A 300 1.07 -8.23 -10.73
N ILE A 301 1.27 -8.11 -9.41
CA ILE A 301 1.64 -9.26 -8.55
C ILE A 301 0.60 -10.39 -8.65
N THR A 302 -0.70 -10.06 -8.57
CA THR A 302 -1.76 -11.07 -8.64
C THR A 302 -1.94 -11.65 -10.04
N ALA A 303 -1.74 -10.86 -11.10
CA ALA A 303 -1.77 -11.33 -12.49
C ALA A 303 -0.64 -12.33 -12.75
N ASN A 304 0.56 -12.03 -12.26
CA ASN A 304 1.69 -12.96 -12.29
C ASN A 304 1.40 -14.23 -11.45
N GLY A 305 0.81 -14.07 -10.26
CA GLY A 305 0.36 -15.19 -9.44
C GLY A 305 -0.67 -16.10 -10.12
N ALA A 306 -1.46 -15.59 -11.07
CA ALA A 306 -2.42 -16.39 -11.84
C ALA A 306 -1.75 -17.43 -12.75
N THR A 307 -0.56 -17.12 -13.26
CA THR A 307 0.22 -18.00 -14.13
C THR A 307 1.32 -18.75 -13.38
N GLN A 308 1.80 -18.21 -12.26
CA GLN A 308 2.93 -18.72 -11.48
C GLN A 308 2.55 -19.17 -10.06
N ASN A 309 1.55 -20.05 -9.98
CA ASN A 309 1.11 -20.68 -8.72
C ASN A 309 1.28 -22.20 -8.72
N ASP A 310 1.05 -22.81 -7.57
CA ASP A 310 1.18 -24.25 -7.34
C ASP A 310 -0.18 -24.99 -7.37
N ASN A 311 -1.27 -24.39 -7.90
CA ASN A 311 -2.60 -25.01 -7.92
C ASN A 311 -2.64 -26.32 -8.74
N ASP A 312 -1.81 -26.41 -9.77
CA ASP A 312 -1.65 -27.60 -10.62
C ASP A 312 -0.95 -28.77 -9.89
N ASN A 313 -0.42 -28.55 -8.69
CA ASN A 313 0.08 -29.64 -7.87
C ASN A 313 -1.09 -30.59 -7.52
N PRO A 314 -0.99 -31.90 -7.85
CA PRO A 314 -2.03 -32.88 -7.57
C PRO A 314 -2.43 -32.98 -6.09
N ALA A 315 -1.59 -32.52 -5.17
CA ALA A 315 -1.90 -32.44 -3.74
C ALA A 315 -2.95 -31.36 -3.42
N PHE A 316 -3.11 -30.34 -4.28
CA PHE A 316 -3.94 -29.15 -4.04
C PHE A 316 -5.02 -28.92 -5.09
N THR A 317 -4.95 -29.55 -6.25
CA THR A 317 -5.89 -29.31 -7.38
C THR A 317 -7.37 -29.45 -6.99
N THR A 318 -7.70 -30.29 -6.00
CA THR A 318 -9.09 -30.44 -5.51
C THR A 318 -9.47 -29.49 -4.37
N LEU A 319 -8.50 -28.80 -3.79
CA LEU A 319 -8.66 -27.84 -2.69
C LEU A 319 -8.73 -26.40 -3.20
N VAL A 320 -8.03 -26.09 -4.29
CA VAL A 320 -7.81 -24.73 -4.79
C VAL A 320 -8.20 -24.64 -6.27
N ASP A 321 -9.45 -24.96 -6.57
CA ASP A 321 -10.04 -24.65 -7.89
C ASP A 321 -10.43 -23.16 -7.89
N PRO A 322 -9.81 -22.33 -8.76
CA PRO A 322 -10.03 -20.89 -8.76
C PRO A 322 -11.50 -20.50 -8.93
N THR A 323 -12.29 -21.31 -9.62
CA THR A 323 -13.68 -20.99 -10.00
C THR A 323 -14.71 -21.40 -8.95
N ILE A 324 -14.36 -22.31 -8.03
CA ILE A 324 -15.31 -22.75 -6.99
C ILE A 324 -15.57 -21.62 -6.00
N TYR A 325 -14.52 -20.92 -5.57
CA TYR A 325 -14.62 -19.83 -4.60
C TYR A 325 -15.35 -18.61 -5.17
N ALA A 326 -15.31 -18.40 -6.48
CA ALA A 326 -16.04 -17.36 -7.19
C ALA A 326 -17.57 -17.60 -7.28
N ASN A 327 -18.05 -18.82 -6.99
CA ASN A 327 -19.45 -19.17 -7.17
C ASN A 327 -20.19 -19.34 -5.83
N PRO A 328 -21.06 -18.39 -5.43
CA PRO A 328 -21.80 -18.47 -4.17
C PRO A 328 -22.81 -19.62 -4.13
N ALA A 329 -23.13 -20.24 -5.26
CA ALA A 329 -24.04 -21.39 -5.33
C ALA A 329 -23.32 -22.73 -5.11
N VAL A 330 -21.98 -22.74 -5.06
CA VAL A 330 -21.17 -23.94 -4.84
C VAL A 330 -20.57 -23.86 -3.44
N GLU A 331 -20.80 -24.89 -2.64
CA GLU A 331 -20.18 -24.96 -1.30
C GLU A 331 -18.66 -25.08 -1.42
N SER A 332 -17.94 -24.30 -0.62
CA SER A 332 -16.47 -24.41 -0.50
C SER A 332 -16.06 -25.87 -0.26
N PRO A 333 -15.04 -26.38 -0.98
CA PRO A 333 -14.59 -27.76 -0.84
C PRO A 333 -13.92 -28.00 0.52
N ALA A 334 -13.48 -26.94 1.20
CA ALA A 334 -12.87 -26.98 2.52
C ALA A 334 -13.17 -25.69 3.32
N ASP A 335 -13.59 -25.87 4.57
CA ASP A 335 -13.68 -24.80 5.57
C ASP A 335 -13.22 -25.34 6.95
N PRO A 336 -12.03 -24.96 7.45
CA PRO A 336 -11.10 -24.02 6.83
C PRO A 336 -10.41 -24.59 5.56
N LEU A 337 -10.10 -23.71 4.61
CA LEU A 337 -9.14 -23.96 3.54
C LEU A 337 -7.73 -24.02 4.14
N VAL A 338 -7.24 -25.24 4.39
CA VAL A 338 -5.92 -25.47 4.99
C VAL A 338 -4.86 -25.49 3.90
N LEU A 339 -3.99 -24.50 3.92
CA LEU A 339 -2.92 -24.32 2.95
C LEU A 339 -1.58 -24.71 3.60
N PRO A 340 -0.94 -25.81 3.17
CA PRO A 340 0.47 -26.05 3.49
C PRO A 340 1.34 -25.06 2.72
N CYS A 341 2.66 -25.20 2.85
CA CYS A 341 3.55 -24.30 2.14
C CYS A 341 3.30 -24.33 0.62
N GLY A 342 3.11 -23.18 0.00
CA GLY A 342 2.92 -23.02 -1.44
C GLY A 342 2.38 -21.65 -1.86
N ARG A 343 2.30 -21.44 -3.17
CA ARG A 343 1.68 -20.29 -3.84
C ARG A 343 0.31 -20.71 -4.39
N TYR A 344 -0.73 -19.98 -4.04
CA TYR A 344 -2.11 -20.34 -4.37
C TYR A 344 -2.81 -19.20 -5.09
N TYR A 345 -3.61 -19.52 -6.11
CA TYR A 345 -4.39 -18.52 -6.84
C TYR A 345 -5.89 -18.82 -6.77
N LEU A 346 -6.69 -17.79 -6.53
CA LEU A 346 -8.15 -17.78 -6.64
C LEU A 346 -8.53 -16.70 -7.64
N SER A 347 -9.47 -16.97 -8.55
CA SER A 347 -9.85 -15.94 -9.54
C SER A 347 -10.69 -14.84 -8.89
N ASP A 348 -11.56 -15.22 -7.96
CA ASP A 348 -12.49 -14.36 -7.23
C ASP A 348 -12.98 -15.12 -5.98
N VAL A 349 -13.47 -14.42 -4.96
CA VAL A 349 -14.03 -15.03 -3.75
C VAL A 349 -15.39 -14.43 -3.43
N ALA A 350 -16.44 -15.19 -3.74
CA ALA A 350 -17.83 -14.85 -3.46
C ALA A 350 -18.51 -16.00 -2.69
N GLN A 351 -18.14 -16.17 -1.41
CA GLN A 351 -18.67 -17.22 -0.51
C GLN A 351 -19.43 -16.59 0.67
N ASP A 352 -20.28 -17.35 1.37
CA ASP A 352 -20.87 -16.84 2.63
C ASP A 352 -19.76 -16.57 3.66
N SER A 353 -18.86 -17.52 3.87
CA SER A 353 -17.70 -17.32 4.74
C SER A 353 -16.49 -18.03 4.20
N LEU A 354 -15.31 -17.47 4.46
CA LEU A 354 -14.04 -18.09 4.09
C LEU A 354 -13.10 -18.06 5.30
N THR A 355 -12.59 -19.24 5.68
CA THR A 355 -11.46 -19.35 6.59
C THR A 355 -10.26 -19.90 5.84
N ILE A 356 -9.18 -19.12 5.73
CA ILE A 356 -7.88 -19.57 5.21
C ILE A 356 -6.98 -19.87 6.41
N ARG A 357 -6.44 -21.09 6.46
CA ARG A 357 -5.48 -21.49 7.48
C ARG A 357 -4.15 -21.88 6.85
N ALA A 358 -3.15 -21.02 6.99
CA ALA A 358 -1.78 -21.33 6.61
C ALA A 358 -1.11 -22.25 7.64
N THR A 359 -0.42 -23.27 7.15
CA THR A 359 0.33 -24.25 7.98
C THR A 359 1.82 -24.32 7.64
N GLY A 360 2.26 -23.47 6.71
CA GLY A 360 3.65 -23.22 6.37
C GLY A 360 3.77 -21.80 5.79
N ARG A 361 4.82 -21.55 5.01
CA ARG A 361 4.96 -20.30 4.24
C ARG A 361 3.95 -20.30 3.11
N THR A 362 3.05 -19.33 3.05
CA THR A 362 1.98 -19.32 2.04
C THR A 362 1.83 -17.96 1.38
N VAL A 363 1.60 -17.97 0.07
CA VAL A 363 1.13 -16.79 -0.66
C VAL A 363 -0.21 -17.14 -1.29
N VAL A 364 -1.20 -16.27 -1.13
CA VAL A 364 -2.52 -16.40 -1.74
C VAL A 364 -2.78 -15.16 -2.59
N PHE A 365 -2.97 -15.38 -3.88
CA PHE A 365 -3.34 -14.37 -4.85
C PHE A 365 -4.84 -14.48 -5.13
N VAL A 366 -5.55 -13.36 -5.10
CA VAL A 366 -6.94 -13.25 -5.52
C VAL A 366 -7.00 -12.26 -6.69
N GLY A 367 -7.36 -12.77 -7.87
CA GLY A 367 -7.31 -12.01 -9.12
C GLY A 367 -8.41 -10.94 -9.28
N ALA A 368 -9.44 -10.98 -8.45
CA ALA A 368 -10.53 -10.00 -8.40
C ALA A 368 -10.84 -9.64 -6.94
N ASP A 369 -12.07 -9.87 -6.48
CA ASP A 369 -12.55 -9.37 -5.20
C ASP A 369 -12.58 -10.48 -4.13
N ILE A 370 -12.64 -10.06 -2.87
CA ILE A 370 -13.12 -10.89 -1.77
C ILE A 370 -14.40 -10.28 -1.22
N VAL A 371 -15.53 -10.87 -1.60
CA VAL A 371 -16.87 -10.50 -1.13
C VAL A 371 -17.46 -11.65 -0.32
N VAL A 372 -17.32 -11.58 1.00
CA VAL A 372 -17.81 -12.61 1.93
C VAL A 372 -18.60 -12.00 3.07
N ASN A 373 -19.42 -12.79 3.76
CA ASN A 373 -20.01 -12.34 5.02
C ASN A 373 -18.90 -12.23 6.09
N SER A 374 -18.10 -13.28 6.29
CA SER A 374 -16.96 -13.26 7.21
C SER A 374 -15.69 -13.84 6.60
N LEU A 375 -14.57 -13.15 6.78
CA LEU A 375 -13.23 -13.59 6.38
C LEU A 375 -12.39 -13.89 7.64
N ASN A 376 -11.82 -15.10 7.70
CA ASN A 376 -10.90 -15.48 8.77
C ASN A 376 -9.57 -15.93 8.18
N ILE A 377 -8.49 -15.27 8.59
CA ILE A 377 -7.13 -15.64 8.25
C ILE A 377 -6.46 -16.17 9.52
N GLU A 378 -5.95 -17.39 9.45
CA GLU A 378 -5.30 -18.09 10.54
C GLU A 378 -3.92 -18.58 10.11
N VAL A 379 -2.94 -18.46 11.01
CA VAL A 379 -1.59 -18.98 10.83
C VAL A 379 -1.31 -20.01 11.92
N ALA A 380 -0.73 -21.15 11.54
CA ALA A 380 -0.19 -22.12 12.49
C ALA A 380 1.13 -21.61 13.09
N ASP A 381 1.59 -22.26 14.16
CA ASP A 381 2.87 -21.94 14.80
C ASP A 381 4.03 -22.08 13.80
N GLY A 382 4.80 -21.00 13.61
CA GLY A 382 5.88 -20.91 12.63
C GLY A 382 5.45 -20.85 11.16
N ALA A 383 4.16 -20.65 10.86
CA ALA A 383 3.65 -20.42 9.52
C ALA A 383 3.51 -18.92 9.22
N GLU A 384 3.41 -18.56 7.95
CA GLU A 384 3.18 -17.19 7.49
C GLU A 384 2.26 -17.14 6.28
N VAL A 385 1.56 -16.02 6.09
CA VAL A 385 0.68 -15.79 4.95
C VAL A 385 0.84 -14.38 4.40
N ASP A 386 1.08 -14.32 3.10
CA ASP A 386 0.89 -13.13 2.27
C ASP A 386 -0.41 -13.28 1.48
N LEU A 387 -1.34 -12.35 1.62
CA LEU A 387 -2.58 -12.29 0.86
C LEU A 387 -2.55 -11.07 -0.06
N PHE A 388 -2.54 -11.29 -1.38
CA PHE A 388 -2.64 -10.25 -2.38
C PHE A 388 -4.02 -10.30 -3.04
N VAL A 389 -4.74 -9.18 -3.05
CA VAL A 389 -6.08 -9.04 -3.62
C VAL A 389 -6.06 -7.90 -4.63
N ALA A 390 -6.33 -8.20 -5.90
CA ALA A 390 -6.32 -7.20 -6.97
C ALA A 390 -7.43 -6.14 -6.75
N GLY A 391 -8.63 -6.59 -6.39
CA GLY A 391 -9.81 -5.77 -6.24
C GLY A 391 -10.18 -5.48 -4.79
N ASP A 392 -11.49 -5.45 -4.54
CA ASP A 392 -12.08 -5.02 -3.27
C ASP A 392 -12.08 -6.14 -2.21
N VAL A 393 -11.95 -5.77 -0.93
CA VAL A 393 -12.20 -6.67 0.21
C VAL A 393 -13.41 -6.16 1.00
N ILE A 394 -14.51 -6.89 0.90
CA ILE A 394 -15.81 -6.51 1.47
C ILE A 394 -16.30 -7.62 2.41
N THR A 395 -16.52 -7.24 3.68
CA THR A 395 -17.09 -8.14 4.69
C THR A 395 -18.29 -7.51 5.42
N GLN A 396 -19.28 -8.35 5.75
CA GLN A 396 -20.54 -7.92 6.37
C GLN A 396 -20.65 -8.26 7.86
N ALA A 397 -20.04 -9.36 8.28
CA ALA A 397 -19.99 -9.86 9.64
C ALA A 397 -18.58 -9.74 10.23
N ALA A 398 -18.48 -10.11 11.52
CA ALA A 398 -17.21 -10.04 12.23
C ALA A 398 -16.18 -10.96 11.56
N SER A 399 -15.02 -10.39 11.28
CA SER A 399 -13.91 -11.04 10.58
C SER A 399 -12.65 -11.03 11.45
N ARG A 400 -11.74 -11.97 11.24
CA ARG A 400 -10.43 -12.01 11.88
C ARG A 400 -9.36 -12.06 10.81
N LEU A 401 -8.62 -10.97 10.64
CA LEU A 401 -7.53 -10.91 9.67
C LEU A 401 -6.21 -11.13 10.41
N GLY A 402 -5.87 -12.41 10.61
CA GLY A 402 -4.57 -12.82 11.12
C GLY A 402 -4.53 -13.18 12.60
N ASP A 403 -3.34 -13.09 13.20
CA ASP A 403 -3.05 -13.51 14.56
C ASP A 403 -2.47 -12.36 15.41
N GLN A 404 -3.11 -12.05 16.54
CA GLN A 404 -2.67 -10.95 17.41
C GLN A 404 -1.36 -11.26 18.13
N ASP A 405 -1.05 -12.55 18.30
CA ASP A 405 0.18 -12.99 18.96
C ASP A 405 1.38 -13.01 17.98
N HIS A 406 1.13 -13.08 16.67
CA HIS A 406 2.15 -13.15 15.62
C HIS A 406 1.79 -12.31 14.38
N PRO A 407 1.46 -11.01 14.52
CA PRO A 407 0.95 -10.22 13.39
C PRO A 407 2.01 -10.01 12.30
N ALA A 408 3.31 -10.04 12.60
CA ALA A 408 4.36 -10.02 11.57
C ALA A 408 4.27 -11.17 10.55
N ALA A 409 3.65 -12.29 10.91
CA ALA A 409 3.47 -13.44 10.02
C ALA A 409 2.28 -13.30 9.05
N VAL A 410 1.47 -12.24 9.18
CA VAL A 410 0.28 -12.02 8.36
C VAL A 410 0.38 -10.67 7.65
N ARG A 411 0.40 -10.71 6.32
CA ARG A 411 0.55 -9.55 5.45
C ARG A 411 -0.56 -9.56 4.40
N THR A 412 -1.30 -8.47 4.28
CA THR A 412 -2.43 -8.34 3.35
C THR A 412 -2.24 -7.12 2.48
N TYR A 413 -2.23 -7.30 1.16
CA TYR A 413 -2.05 -6.26 0.15
C TYR A 413 -3.32 -6.19 -0.71
N ILE A 414 -3.91 -5.01 -0.83
CA ILE A 414 -5.22 -4.80 -1.44
C ILE A 414 -5.11 -3.68 -2.46
N GLY A 415 -5.42 -3.96 -3.72
CA GLY A 415 -5.44 -2.99 -4.80
C GLY A 415 -6.72 -2.14 -4.83
N GLY A 416 -7.85 -2.71 -4.41
CA GLY A 416 -9.14 -2.02 -4.38
C GLY A 416 -9.53 -1.42 -3.03
N ASN A 417 -10.85 -1.26 -2.84
CA ASN A 417 -11.46 -0.72 -1.64
C ASN A 417 -11.52 -1.75 -0.51
N VAL A 418 -11.62 -1.25 0.72
CA VAL A 418 -11.75 -2.10 1.92
C VAL A 418 -12.96 -1.70 2.73
N VAL A 419 -13.90 -2.64 2.92
CA VAL A 419 -15.14 -2.41 3.68
C VAL A 419 -15.31 -3.50 4.75
N PHE A 420 -15.25 -3.08 6.02
CA PHE A 420 -15.57 -3.91 7.18
C PHE A 420 -16.86 -3.43 7.84
N SER A 421 -17.97 -4.14 7.64
CA SER A 421 -19.29 -3.70 8.13
C SER A 421 -19.56 -4.04 9.60
N ALA A 422 -18.72 -4.88 10.21
CA ALA A 422 -18.83 -5.30 11.60
C ALA A 422 -17.46 -5.27 12.30
N ASN A 423 -17.46 -5.60 13.60
CA ASN A 423 -16.23 -5.63 14.40
C ASN A 423 -15.24 -6.64 13.81
N THR A 424 -14.08 -6.14 13.37
CA THR A 424 -13.01 -6.95 12.79
C THR A 424 -11.83 -6.96 13.74
N ILE A 425 -11.22 -8.12 13.94
CA ILE A 425 -9.93 -8.23 14.63
C ILE A 425 -8.84 -8.15 13.56
N LEU A 426 -7.91 -7.21 13.72
CA LEU A 426 -6.74 -7.09 12.86
C LEU A 426 -5.51 -7.57 13.65
N GLY A 427 -4.94 -8.69 13.21
CA GLY A 427 -3.72 -9.31 13.74
C GLY A 427 -2.73 -9.54 12.60
N GLY A 428 -2.30 -8.45 11.98
CA GLY A 428 -1.50 -8.48 10.77
C GLY A 428 -1.17 -7.09 10.26
N ASN A 429 -0.52 -7.04 9.10
CA ASN A 429 -0.12 -5.81 8.44
C ASN A 429 -0.94 -5.63 7.16
N THR A 430 -1.59 -4.48 7.01
CA THR A 430 -2.49 -4.21 5.87
C THR A 430 -1.96 -3.08 5.01
N TYR A 431 -1.73 -3.36 3.73
CA TYR A 431 -1.34 -2.41 2.70
C TYR A 431 -2.50 -2.21 1.72
N ALA A 432 -3.06 -1.01 1.69
CA ALA A 432 -4.18 -0.63 0.83
C ALA A 432 -4.11 0.89 0.53
N PRO A 433 -3.05 1.37 -0.14
CA PRO A 433 -2.76 2.80 -0.32
C PRO A 433 -3.81 3.55 -1.13
N ALA A 434 -4.68 2.84 -1.87
CA ALA A 434 -5.82 3.41 -2.60
C ALA A 434 -7.12 3.41 -1.76
N ALA A 435 -7.17 2.69 -0.63
CA ALA A 435 -8.39 2.47 0.13
C ALA A 435 -8.62 3.49 1.25
N ASP A 436 -9.86 3.97 1.34
CA ASP A 436 -10.37 4.73 2.47
C ASP A 436 -11.04 3.81 3.50
N ILE A 437 -10.41 3.60 4.64
CA ILE A 437 -10.91 2.67 5.67
C ILE A 437 -11.66 3.41 6.76
N THR A 438 -12.91 3.03 7.03
CA THR A 438 -13.66 3.54 8.20
C THR A 438 -13.92 2.42 9.20
N PHE A 439 -13.36 2.56 10.40
CA PHE A 439 -13.70 1.75 11.56
C PHE A 439 -14.82 2.41 12.35
N GLY A 440 -16.03 1.83 12.29
CA GLY A 440 -17.24 2.38 12.91
C GLY A 440 -17.31 2.25 14.44
N ALA A 441 -16.52 1.35 15.03
CA ALA A 441 -16.54 1.03 16.45
C ALA A 441 -15.14 1.18 17.08
N GLN A 442 -15.02 0.84 18.37
CA GLN A 442 -13.72 0.68 19.02
C GLN A 442 -12.98 -0.51 18.41
N LEU A 443 -11.68 -0.34 18.17
CA LEU A 443 -10.83 -1.32 17.51
C LEU A 443 -9.46 -1.40 18.19
N ASP A 444 -8.98 -2.63 18.37
CA ASP A 444 -7.57 -2.91 18.67
C ASP A 444 -6.96 -3.57 17.43
N VAL A 445 -5.90 -2.95 16.90
CA VAL A 445 -5.11 -3.44 15.76
C VAL A 445 -3.78 -3.94 16.31
N PHE A 446 -3.37 -5.14 15.89
CA PHE A 446 -2.04 -5.70 16.18
C PHE A 446 -1.32 -5.83 14.85
N GLY A 447 -0.19 -5.12 14.68
CA GLY A 447 0.50 -4.95 13.40
C GLY A 447 0.44 -3.50 12.90
N SER A 448 0.15 -3.30 11.61
CA SER A 448 0.27 -1.98 10.98
C SER A 448 -0.75 -1.75 9.87
N LEU A 449 -0.99 -0.46 9.56
CA LEU A 449 -1.85 -0.01 8.48
C LEU A 449 -1.10 0.95 7.55
N PHE A 450 -1.10 0.67 6.26
CA PHE A 450 -0.73 1.60 5.19
C PHE A 450 -1.96 1.78 4.30
N VAL A 451 -2.55 2.97 4.26
CA VAL A 451 -3.83 3.22 3.58
C VAL A 451 -3.90 4.56 2.86
N ASN A 452 -4.91 4.80 2.03
CA ASN A 452 -5.16 6.16 1.52
C ASN A 452 -5.58 7.10 2.66
N SER A 453 -6.67 6.74 3.35
CA SER A 453 -7.14 7.42 4.54
C SER A 453 -7.73 6.43 5.54
N VAL A 454 -7.71 6.80 6.83
CA VAL A 454 -8.35 6.02 7.88
C VAL A 454 -9.19 6.88 8.81
N ARG A 455 -10.40 6.43 9.10
CA ARG A 455 -11.27 7.00 10.13
C ARG A 455 -11.50 6.02 11.27
N PHE A 456 -11.06 6.40 12.46
CA PHE A 456 -11.34 5.71 13.71
C PHE A 456 -12.52 6.37 14.41
N SER A 457 -13.73 5.84 14.25
CA SER A 457 -14.95 6.42 14.82
C SER A 457 -15.08 6.17 16.33
N GLY A 458 -14.52 5.05 16.82
CA GLY A 458 -14.43 4.70 18.23
C GLY A 458 -13.08 5.04 18.87
N ASN A 459 -12.95 4.69 20.15
CA ASN A 459 -11.65 4.67 20.81
C ASN A 459 -10.83 3.52 20.22
N SER A 460 -9.60 3.77 19.79
CA SER A 460 -8.80 2.75 19.12
C SER A 460 -7.37 2.72 19.62
N THR A 461 -6.78 1.53 19.56
CA THR A 461 -5.36 1.30 19.87
C THR A 461 -4.72 0.54 18.72
N VAL A 462 -3.51 0.93 18.32
CA VAL A 462 -2.69 0.18 17.38
C VAL A 462 -1.43 -0.27 18.09
N HIS A 463 -1.29 -1.59 18.23
CA HIS A 463 -0.15 -2.27 18.80
C HIS A 463 0.81 -2.65 17.67
N PHE A 464 1.82 -1.81 17.43
CA PHE A 464 2.77 -2.03 16.34
C PHE A 464 3.69 -3.20 16.66
N ASP A 465 3.73 -4.20 15.78
CA ASP A 465 4.67 -5.31 15.91
C ASP A 465 5.96 -5.01 15.15
N SER A 466 6.99 -4.62 15.90
CA SER A 466 8.31 -4.27 15.36
C SER A 466 9.00 -5.42 14.63
N ALA A 467 8.60 -6.67 14.88
CA ALA A 467 9.13 -7.84 14.18
C ALA A 467 8.95 -7.77 12.65
N ILE A 468 7.95 -7.04 12.16
CA ILE A 468 7.72 -6.86 10.71
C ILE A 468 8.91 -6.21 10.00
N ARG A 469 9.72 -5.43 10.72
CA ARG A 469 10.91 -4.76 10.17
C ARG A 469 12.09 -5.69 9.94
N GLU A 470 12.00 -6.94 10.40
CA GLU A 470 12.99 -7.98 10.14
C GLU A 470 12.42 -9.11 9.27
N ALA A 471 11.21 -8.94 8.71
CA ALA A 471 10.61 -9.93 7.82
C ALA A 471 11.47 -10.21 6.58
N GLY A 472 12.27 -9.23 6.13
CA GLY A 472 13.20 -9.38 5.01
C GLY A 472 14.51 -10.09 5.36
N SER A 473 14.78 -10.37 6.63
CA SER A 473 16.07 -10.96 7.07
C SER A 473 16.30 -12.40 6.58
N GLU A 474 15.23 -13.10 6.23
CA GLU A 474 15.29 -14.46 5.67
C GLU A 474 15.45 -14.48 4.14
N CYS A 475 15.39 -13.31 3.50
CA CYS A 475 15.51 -13.19 2.06
C CYS A 475 17.00 -13.27 1.63
N PRO A 476 17.31 -13.86 0.46
CA PRO A 476 18.65 -13.80 -0.10
C PRO A 476 19.11 -12.35 -0.24
N PRO A 477 20.40 -12.03 -0.02
CA PRO A 477 20.94 -10.73 -0.36
C PRO A 477 20.73 -10.49 -1.86
N SER A 478 20.36 -9.27 -2.25
CA SER A 478 20.17 -8.92 -3.67
C SER A 478 21.46 -9.26 -4.44
N GLU A 479 21.35 -10.11 -5.47
CA GLU A 479 22.48 -10.43 -6.34
C GLU A 479 22.78 -9.23 -7.25
N GLY A 480 23.42 -8.22 -6.67
CA GLY A 480 23.89 -7.00 -7.32
C GLY A 480 25.06 -6.34 -6.59
N GLU A 481 25.25 -6.63 -5.31
CA GLU A 481 26.41 -6.16 -4.55
C GLU A 481 27.57 -7.13 -4.70
N GLY A 482 28.21 -7.08 -5.88
CA GLY A 482 29.57 -7.57 -5.98
C GLY A 482 30.43 -6.78 -4.98
N GLU A 483 30.91 -7.44 -3.92
CA GLU A 483 32.08 -6.97 -3.17
C GLU A 483 33.27 -6.93 -4.13
N GLY A 484 33.37 -5.84 -4.87
CA GLY A 484 34.53 -5.49 -5.64
C GLY A 484 35.65 -5.21 -4.66
N GLU A 485 36.45 -6.22 -4.32
CA GLU A 485 37.82 -6.03 -3.86
C GLU A 485 38.66 -5.47 -5.01
N GLY A 486 38.38 -4.21 -5.37
CA GLY A 486 39.15 -3.40 -6.29
C GLY A 486 39.65 -2.19 -5.54
N GLU A 487 40.95 -2.12 -5.30
CA GLU A 487 41.62 -0.85 -4.99
C GLU A 487 41.52 0.06 -6.23
N GLY A 488 40.38 0.73 -6.37
CA GLY A 488 40.06 1.71 -7.40
C GLY A 488 39.74 3.04 -6.74
N GLU A 489 40.37 4.12 -7.22
CA GLU A 489 40.13 5.46 -6.72
C GLU A 489 38.69 5.91 -7.06
N GLY A 490 37.85 6.05 -6.03
CA GLY A 490 36.67 6.93 -5.99
C GLY A 490 35.58 6.65 -7.01
N GLU A 491 34.83 5.56 -6.84
CA GLU A 491 33.46 5.47 -7.33
C GLU A 491 32.62 6.49 -6.52
N GLY A 492 31.84 7.34 -7.21
CA GLY A 492 30.98 8.32 -6.54
C GLY A 492 29.95 7.62 -5.65
N GLU A 493 29.53 8.29 -4.56
CA GLU A 493 28.49 7.75 -3.67
C GLU A 493 27.23 7.37 -4.47
N PRO A 494 26.60 6.21 -4.18
CA PRO A 494 25.46 5.74 -4.94
C PRO A 494 24.33 6.78 -4.88
N PRO A 495 23.69 7.07 -6.03
CA PRO A 495 22.62 8.04 -6.08
C PRO A 495 21.43 7.52 -5.29
N CYS A 496 20.72 8.41 -4.63
CA CYS A 496 19.47 8.10 -3.96
C CYS A 496 18.46 9.22 -4.22
N SER A 497 17.20 8.84 -4.39
CA SER A 497 16.13 9.79 -4.72
C SER A 497 15.23 10.12 -3.54
N THR A 498 15.08 9.17 -2.62
CA THR A 498 14.22 9.28 -1.45
C THR A 498 14.86 8.61 -0.25
N CYS A 499 14.37 8.92 0.94
CA CYS A 499 14.76 8.14 2.11
C CYS A 499 14.33 6.67 2.00
N PHE A 500 13.47 6.29 1.04
CA PHE A 500 13.04 4.92 0.80
C PHE A 500 13.98 4.07 -0.06
N ASP A 501 15.08 4.66 -0.54
CA ASP A 501 16.06 3.96 -1.36
C ASP A 501 16.79 2.88 -0.55
N ALA A 502 16.65 1.62 -0.98
CA ALA A 502 17.29 0.46 -0.35
C ALA A 502 18.83 0.57 -0.34
N THR A 503 19.41 1.31 -1.30
CA THR A 503 20.86 1.44 -1.46
C THR A 503 21.53 2.11 -0.27
N CYS A 504 20.97 3.22 0.23
CA CYS A 504 21.53 3.88 1.42
C CYS A 504 21.20 3.10 2.70
N ARG A 505 20.01 2.51 2.75
CA ARG A 505 19.50 1.79 3.93
C ARG A 505 20.29 0.53 4.24
N GLY A 506 20.67 -0.25 3.22
CA GLY A 506 21.50 -1.44 3.42
C GLY A 506 22.83 -1.13 4.12
N GLN A 507 23.31 0.12 3.98
CA GLN A 507 24.53 0.60 4.62
C GLN A 507 24.29 1.38 5.92
N GLY A 508 23.04 1.49 6.39
CA GLY A 508 22.65 2.29 7.55
C GLY A 508 22.86 3.80 7.35
N GLN A 509 22.90 4.26 6.10
CA GLN A 509 23.16 5.66 5.72
C GLN A 509 21.86 6.41 5.41
N ALA A 510 21.90 7.73 5.56
CA ALA A 510 20.84 8.61 5.11
C ALA A 510 20.91 8.83 3.60
N CYS A 511 19.75 9.01 2.96
CA CYS A 511 19.70 9.62 1.64
C CYS A 511 19.73 11.15 1.80
N LEU A 512 20.86 11.77 1.49
CA LEU A 512 21.05 13.21 1.67
C LEU A 512 20.38 13.99 0.53
N VAL A 513 19.09 14.33 0.69
CA VAL A 513 18.36 15.17 -0.27
C VAL A 513 18.67 16.65 0.01
N PRO A 514 18.95 17.51 -1.00
CA PRO A 514 18.85 17.30 -2.46
C PRO A 514 20.17 16.86 -3.12
N GLU A 515 21.21 16.57 -2.34
CA GLU A 515 22.51 16.13 -2.83
C GLU A 515 22.38 14.80 -3.62
N GLY A 516 21.37 13.99 -3.26
CA GLY A 516 20.96 12.78 -3.97
C GLY A 516 21.99 11.67 -3.83
N ALA A 517 22.68 11.60 -2.69
CA ALA A 517 23.75 10.65 -2.42
C ALA A 517 23.60 10.04 -1.02
N CYS A 518 23.98 8.77 -0.89
CA CYS A 518 24.06 8.12 0.41
C CYS A 518 25.21 8.69 1.24
N GLY A 519 24.96 8.98 2.51
CA GLY A 519 25.97 9.50 3.41
C GLY A 519 25.57 9.47 4.88
N PRO A 520 26.48 9.86 5.79
CA PRO A 520 26.17 9.90 7.21
C PRO A 520 25.10 10.95 7.49
N CYS A 521 24.10 10.57 8.28
CA CYS A 521 23.09 11.49 8.77
C CYS A 521 23.74 12.57 9.64
N ARG A 522 23.20 13.78 9.56
CA ARG A 522 23.61 14.94 10.37
C ARG A 522 22.56 15.24 11.43
N SER A 523 21.31 14.86 11.16
CA SER A 523 20.15 14.99 12.03
C SER A 523 19.13 13.89 11.72
N SER A 524 18.17 13.69 12.61
CA SER A 524 17.07 12.73 12.40
C SER A 524 16.13 13.10 11.22
N LEU A 525 16.29 14.28 10.62
CA LEU A 525 15.62 14.63 9.36
C LEU A 525 16.24 13.95 8.14
N ASP A 526 17.53 13.61 8.21
CA ASP A 526 18.22 12.92 7.12
C ASP A 526 17.82 11.43 7.09
N CYS A 527 17.34 10.92 8.23
CA CYS A 527 16.89 9.55 8.37
C CYS A 527 15.44 9.36 7.93
N CYS A 528 15.14 8.12 7.52
CA CYS A 528 13.79 7.71 7.18
C CYS A 528 12.86 7.93 8.37
N ALA A 529 11.59 8.14 8.08
CA ALA A 529 10.62 8.19 9.16
C ALA A 529 10.60 6.84 9.92
N GLY A 530 10.79 6.92 11.25
CA GLY A 530 10.96 5.76 12.13
C GLY A 530 12.41 5.53 12.57
N GLU A 531 13.38 6.16 11.92
CA GLU A 531 14.79 6.12 12.28
C GLU A 531 15.24 7.47 12.85
N SER A 532 16.19 7.44 13.78
CA SER A 532 16.86 8.62 14.30
C SER A 532 18.34 8.58 13.90
N CYS A 533 18.94 9.77 13.80
CA CYS A 533 20.34 9.87 13.48
C CYS A 533 21.20 9.59 14.72
N MET A 534 22.08 8.61 14.61
CA MET A 534 22.99 8.21 15.68
C MET A 534 24.27 9.05 15.67
N PRO A 535 24.99 9.17 16.81
CA PRO A 535 26.22 9.96 16.88
C PRO A 535 27.34 9.50 15.93
N ASP A 536 27.28 8.26 15.44
CA ASP A 536 28.21 7.72 14.44
C ASP A 536 27.81 8.04 12.99
N GLY A 537 26.71 8.78 12.80
CA GLY A 537 26.19 9.16 11.49
C GLY A 537 25.31 8.10 10.83
N SER A 538 24.94 7.03 11.54
CA SER A 538 24.02 6.02 11.02
C SER A 538 22.55 6.34 11.32
N CYS A 539 21.66 5.98 10.42
CA CYS A 539 20.22 5.99 10.66
C CYS A 539 19.81 4.67 11.28
N GLN A 540 19.31 4.72 12.52
CA GLN A 540 18.88 3.53 13.25
C GLN A 540 17.50 3.73 13.86
N ILE A 541 16.74 2.65 13.92
CA ILE A 541 15.60 2.55 14.81
C ILE A 541 16.17 2.50 16.22
N ILE A 542 15.91 3.52 17.03
CA ILE A 542 16.31 3.47 18.43
C ILE A 542 15.27 2.62 19.15
N ASP A 543 15.66 1.40 19.50
CA ASP A 543 15.01 0.58 20.53
C ASP A 543 15.45 1.11 21.91
#